data_AF-A0A2H6FMK8-F1
#
_entry.id   AF-A0A2H6FMK8-F1
#
_cell.length_a   1.000
_cell.length_b   1.000
_cell.length_c   1.000
_cell.angle_alpha   90.00
_cell.angle_beta   90.00
_cell.angle_gamma   90.00
#
_symmetry.space_group_name_H-M   'P 1'
#
loop_
_entity.id
_entity.type
_entity.pdbx_description
1 polymer ?
#
loop_
_entity_poly.entity_id
_entity_poly.type
_entity_poly.pdbx_seq_one_letter_code
_entity_poly.pdbx_strand_id
1 'polypeptide(L)' 'MLSIAAAGVRNGCLVVNLPGIPKAMKENIEAILDAIPHAVEKIKSSEEERSR' A
#
# COMPACT_ATOMS: atom_id res chain seq x y z
N MET A 1 -15.13 -8.47 -14.13
CA MET A 1 -14.00 -7.63 -13.70
C MET A 1 -12.96 -8.53 -13.06
N LEU A 2 -11.74 -8.60 -13.61
CA LEU A 2 -10.62 -9.35 -13.03
C LEU A 2 -9.53 -8.34 -12.68
N SER A 3 -9.62 -7.73 -11.50
CA SER A 3 -8.50 -6.98 -10.93
C SER A 3 -8.01 -7.76 -9.72
N ILE A 4 -6.83 -8.37 -9.84
CA ILE A 4 -6.14 -9.06 -8.75
C ILE A 4 -5.02 -8.14 -8.23
N ALA A 5 -5.29 -6.83 -8.14
CA ALA A 5 -4.37 -5.91 -7.52
C ALA A 5 -4.40 -6.14 -6.00
N ALA A 6 -3.31 -6.70 -5.47
CA ALA A 6 -3.14 -6.93 -4.04
C ALA A 6 -2.23 -5.84 -3.45
N ALA A 7 -2.55 -5.39 -2.25
CA ALA A 7 -1.67 -4.60 -1.41
C ALA A 7 -1.61 -5.27 -0.03
N GLY A 8 -0.47 -5.15 0.65
CA GLY A 8 -0.26 -5.79 1.94
C GLY A 8 0.91 -5.19 2.71
N VAL A 9 1.12 -5.69 3.92
CA VAL A 9 2.17 -5.22 4.82
C VAL A 9 3.10 -6.37 5.15
N ARG A 10 4.41 -6.13 5.06
CA ARG A 10 5.44 -7.10 5.44
C ARG A 10 6.55 -6.38 6.18
N ASN A 11 6.83 -6.81 7.42
CA ASN A 11 7.90 -6.25 8.28
C ASN A 11 7.88 -4.71 8.33
N GLY A 12 6.73 -4.11 8.67
CA GLY A 12 6.61 -2.65 8.74
C GLY A 12 6.56 -1.93 7.38
N CYS A 13 6.59 -2.65 6.25
CA CYS A 13 6.61 -2.06 4.92
C CYS A 13 5.31 -2.32 4.15
N LEU A 14 4.73 -1.26 3.58
CA LEU A 14 3.60 -1.35 2.66
C LEU A 14 4.07 -1.79 1.27
N VAL A 15 3.49 -2.87 0.75
CA VAL A 15 3.76 -3.42 -0.58
C VAL A 15 2.50 -3.30 -1.42
N VAL A 16 2.60 -2.66 -2.58
CA VAL A 16 1.48 -2.44 -3.51
C VAL A 16 1.83 -3.01 -4.88
N ASN A 17 0.99 -3.91 -5.39
CA ASN A 17 1.14 -4.40 -6.76
C ASN A 17 0.55 -3.39 -7.74
N LEU A 18 1.35 -3.00 -8.74
CA LEU A 18 0.96 -2.08 -9.79
C LEU A 18 1.00 -2.77 -11.16
N PRO A 19 0.16 -2.34 -12.13
CA PRO A 19 0.21 -2.86 -13.48
C PRO A 19 1.51 -2.47 -14.18
N GLY A 20 2.02 -3.33 -15.06
CA GLY A 20 3.26 -3.07 -15.81
C GLY A 20 3.15 -1.99 -16.90
N ILE A 21 1.97 -1.42 -17.11
CA ILE A 21 1.73 -0.37 -18.11
C ILE A 21 1.88 1.00 -17.43
N PRO A 22 2.78 1.90 -17.90
CA PRO A 22 3.06 3.17 -17.23
C PRO A 22 1.84 4.07 -17.01
N LYS A 23 0.91 4.10 -17.97
CA LYS A 23 -0.33 4.89 -17.85
C LYS A 23 -1.21 4.41 -16.70
N ALA A 24 -1.52 3.11 -16.67
CA ALA A 24 -2.35 2.52 -15.62
C ALA A 24 -1.64 2.55 -14.25
N MET A 25 -0.31 2.47 -14.22
CA MET A 25 0.47 2.64 -13.00
C MET A 25 0.27 4.03 -12.41
N LYS A 26 0.32 5.08 -13.24
CA LYS A 26 0.13 6.47 -12.81
C LYS A 26 -1.28 6.69 -12.26
N GLU A 27 -2.30 6.25 -12.99
CA GLU A 27 -3.70 6.36 -12.56
C GLU A 27 -3.95 5.63 -11.22
N ASN A 28 -3.38 4.43 -11.05
CA ASN A 28 -3.51 3.67 -9.81
C ASN A 28 -2.75 4.30 -8.63
N ILE A 29 -1.55 4.87 -8.86
CA ILE A 29 -0.79 5.58 -7.82
C ILE A 29 -1.53 6.84 -7.38
N GLU A 30 -2.04 7.63 -8.32
CA GLU A 30 -2.83 8.83 -8.04
C GLU A 30 -4.08 8.51 -7.23
N ALA A 31 -4.74 7.38 -7.49
CA ALA A 31 -5.90 6.94 -6.74
C ALA A 31 -5.62 6.55 -5.27
N ILE A 32 -4.39 6.14 -4.94
CA ILE A 32 -4.04 5.68 -3.58
C ILE A 32 -3.16 6.67 -2.80
N LEU A 33 -2.66 7.72 -3.45
CA LEU A 33 -1.67 8.65 -2.92
C LEU A 33 -2.08 9.25 -1.56
N ASP A 34 -3.34 9.68 -1.45
CA ASP A 34 -3.87 10.29 -0.22
C ASP A 34 -4.04 9.28 0.93
N ALA A 35 -4.15 7.99 0.62
CA ALA A 35 -4.30 6.93 1.62
C ALA A 35 -2.95 6.43 2.17
N ILE A 36 -1.84 6.67 1.44
CA ILE A 36 -0.50 6.18 1.82
C ILE A 36 -0.06 6.68 3.21
N PRO A 37 -0.19 7.99 3.56
CA PRO A 37 0.26 8.48 4.87
C PRO A 37 -0.44 7.78 6.03
N HIS A 38 -1.77 7.64 5.96
CA HIS A 38 -2.56 6.97 6.98
C HIS A 38 -2.23 5.47 7.06
N ALA A 39 -2.03 4.81 5.92
CA ALA A 39 -1.62 3.41 5.88
C ALA A 39 -0.26 3.20 6.57
N VAL A 40 0.73 4.07 6.32
CA VAL A 40 2.06 4.01 6.95
C VAL A 40 1.98 4.26 8.46
N GLU A 41 1.19 5.24 8.90
CA GLU A 41 0.97 5.51 10.33
C GLU A 41 0.41 4.27 11.06
N LYS A 42 -0.60 3.63 10.46
CA LYS A 42 -1.22 2.43 11.02
C LYS A 42 -0.25 1.25 11.10
N ILE A 43 0.62 1.12 10.11
CA ILE A 43 1.66 0.07 10.10
C ILE A 43 2.65 0.28 11.25
N LYS A 44 3.12 1.52 11.44
CA LYS A 44 4.05 1.85 12.54
C LYS A 44 3.44 1.58 13.92
N SER A 45 2.20 2.02 14.15
CA SER A 45 1.48 1.76 15.42
C SER A 45 1.39 0.25 15.70
N SER A 46 1.05 -0.54 14.69
CA SER A 46 0.91 -2.00 14.84
C SER A 46 2.23 -2.73 15.16
N GLU A 47 3.36 -2.18 14.72
CA GLU A 47 4.69 -2.73 14.99
C GLU A 47 5.15 -2.37 16.42
N GLU A 48 4.84 -1.17 16.88
CA GLU A 48 5.08 -0.72 18.25
C GLU A 48 4.24 -1.51 19.28
N GLU A 49 2.98 -1.82 18.95
CA GLU A 49 2.10 -2.66 19.78
C GLU A 49 2.57 -4.11 19.88
N ARG A 50 3.19 -4.65 18.82
CA ARG A 50 3.75 -6.01 18.83
C ARG A 50 5.07 -6.15 19.59
N SER A 51 5.75 -5.03 19.86
CA SER A 51 7.03 -5.01 20.58
C SER A 51 6.87 -4.81 22.10
N ARG A 52 5.64 -4.69 22.60
CA ARG A 52 5.32 -4.64 24.04
C ARG A 52 4.78 -5.98 24.51
#